data_AF-A1VJ83-F1
#
_entry.id   AF-A1VJ83-F1
#
_cell.length_a   1.000
_cell.length_b   1.000
_cell.length_c   1.000
_cell.angle_alpha   90.00
_cell.angle_beta   90.00
_cell.angle_gamma   90.00
#
_symmetry.space_group_name_H-M   'P 1'
#
loop_
_entity.id
_entity.type
_entity.pdbx_description
1 polymer ?
#
loop_
_entity_poly.entity_id
_entity_poly.type
_entity_poly.pdbx_seq_one_letter_code
_entity_poly.pdbx_strand_id
1 'polypeptide(L)'
;MKKSLSVIGLVLVVAAASVACDKIKSPMPELQKSPAPSGQASPPEGERTAFAQAAQKELDELKVTIAEFKAKAEASGAQTKTRLGEEVKKLEADLGEAQQRLAALKAATVESWNQVKASFSSSLEQLKRGVENFRKNPV
;
A
#
# COMPACT_ATOMS: atom_id res chain seq x y z
N MET A 1 -35.65 5.95 -3.43
CA MET A 1 -36.07 7.36 -3.33
C MET A 1 -35.05 8.12 -2.51
N LYS A 2 -34.44 9.16 -3.10
CA LYS A 2 -34.19 10.49 -2.50
C LYS A 2 -33.29 10.57 -1.25
N LYS A 3 -32.30 11.45 -1.08
CA LYS A 3 -31.75 12.60 -1.83
C LYS A 3 -30.48 13.03 -1.09
N SER A 4 -29.46 13.44 -1.84
CA SER A 4 -28.29 14.22 -1.40
C SER A 4 -28.66 15.66 -1.04
N LEU A 5 -27.92 16.26 -0.08
CA LEU A 5 -27.75 17.70 0.20
C LEU A 5 -26.39 17.80 0.94
N SER A 6 -25.29 18.37 0.45
CA SER A 6 -25.01 19.70 -0.14
C SER A 6 -25.39 20.87 0.78
N VAL A 7 -24.39 21.60 1.29
CA VAL A 7 -24.33 23.04 1.70
C VAL A 7 -22.91 23.26 2.30
N ILE A 8 -21.97 23.88 1.57
CA ILE A 8 -21.59 25.32 1.56
C ILE A 8 -20.87 25.76 2.85
N GLY A 9 -19.70 26.41 2.71
CA GLY A 9 -19.18 27.24 3.81
C GLY A 9 -17.72 27.65 3.73
N LEU A 10 -17.37 28.49 2.75
CA LEU A 10 -16.18 29.35 2.75
C LEU A 10 -16.11 30.19 4.04
N VAL A 11 -15.01 30.13 4.80
CA VAL A 11 -14.55 31.29 5.62
C VAL A 11 -13.03 31.36 5.61
N LEU A 12 -12.54 32.37 4.89
CA LEU A 12 -11.20 32.93 4.93
C LEU A 12 -11.18 33.90 6.13
N VAL A 13 -10.31 33.70 7.11
CA VAL A 13 -9.95 34.74 8.10
C VAL A 13 -8.45 34.93 8.06
N VAL A 14 -8.08 36.12 7.59
CA VAL A 14 -6.76 36.74 7.70
C VAL A 14 -6.75 37.59 8.98
N ALA A 15 -5.63 37.60 9.71
CA ALA A 15 -5.13 38.62 10.66
C ALA A 15 -4.14 37.95 11.62
N ALA A 16 -3.05 38.53 12.11
CA ALA A 16 -2.55 39.89 12.07
C ALA A 16 -1.02 39.89 12.17
N ALA A 17 -0.41 41.00 11.77
CA ALA A 17 1.00 41.28 11.83
C ALA A 17 1.55 41.39 13.27
N SER A 18 2.78 40.92 13.47
CA SER A 18 3.68 41.41 14.53
C SER A 18 4.74 42.29 13.86
N VAL A 19 4.57 43.60 13.99
CA VAL A 19 5.54 44.61 13.59
C VAL A 19 6.64 44.71 14.65
N ALA A 20 7.88 44.80 14.16
CA ALA A 20 9.06 45.44 14.75
C ALA A 20 9.68 44.85 16.04
N CYS A 21 10.90 44.33 15.88
CA CYS A 21 12.00 44.79 16.71
C CYS A 21 13.06 45.42 15.78
N ASP A 22 13.41 46.66 16.09
CA ASP A 22 14.27 47.58 15.36
C ASP A 22 15.76 47.26 15.56
N LYS A 23 16.58 47.62 14.57
CA LYS A 23 18.04 47.87 14.67
C LYS A 23 18.98 46.67 14.89
N ILE A 24 19.60 46.19 13.80
CA ILE A 24 21.06 46.08 13.67
C ILE A 24 21.43 46.22 12.19
N LYS A 25 22.39 47.10 11.95
CA LYS A 25 22.99 47.46 10.68
C LYS A 25 24.21 46.58 10.43
N SER A 26 24.24 45.85 9.31
CA SER A 26 25.40 45.75 8.40
C SER A 26 25.04 44.95 7.14
N PRO A 27 25.52 45.36 5.95
CA PRO A 27 25.24 44.69 4.69
C PRO A 27 26.26 43.57 4.44
N MET A 28 25.80 42.40 4.00
CA MET A 28 26.65 41.48 3.24
C MET A 28 25.80 40.76 2.18
N PRO A 29 26.22 40.77 0.91
CA PRO A 29 25.58 40.02 -0.16
C PRO A 29 26.16 38.60 -0.19
N GLU A 30 25.33 37.56 -0.27
CA GLU A 30 25.45 36.53 -1.30
C GLU A 30 24.40 35.42 -1.18
N LEU A 31 24.03 34.95 -2.36
CA LEU A 31 23.45 33.67 -2.71
C LEU A 31 21.97 33.41 -2.39
N GLN A 32 21.15 33.78 -3.38
CA GLN A 32 20.06 32.93 -3.83
C GLN A 32 20.58 31.48 -4.00
N LYS A 33 19.99 30.54 -3.26
CA LYS A 33 19.89 29.16 -3.72
C LYS A 33 18.42 28.77 -3.73
N SER A 34 17.97 28.47 -4.95
CA SER A 34 16.65 28.02 -5.38
C SER A 34 15.99 26.99 -4.45
N PRO A 35 14.64 26.91 -4.47
CA PRO A 35 13.88 26.06 -3.57
C PRO A 35 14.14 24.58 -3.86
N ALA A 36 14.47 23.82 -2.81
CA ALA A 36 14.49 22.37 -2.89
C ALA A 36 13.04 21.84 -2.89
N PRO A 37 12.74 20.80 -3.70
CA PRO A 37 11.38 20.32 -3.93
C PRO A 37 10.81 19.69 -2.66
N SER A 38 9.49 19.87 -2.51
CA SER A 38 8.59 19.30 -1.51
C SER A 38 9.11 17.99 -0.91
N GLY A 39 9.61 18.06 0.33
CA GLY A 39 9.92 16.88 1.12
C GLY A 39 8.62 16.13 1.40
N GLN A 40 8.40 15.01 0.70
CA GLN A 40 7.49 13.99 1.21
C GLN A 40 8.05 13.55 2.55
N ALA A 41 7.32 13.86 3.63
CA ALA A 41 7.69 13.43 4.97
C ALA A 41 7.82 11.90 4.97
N SER A 42 9.02 11.43 5.29
CA SER A 42 9.32 10.03 5.46
C SER A 42 8.50 9.44 6.61
N PRO A 43 7.85 8.27 6.44
CA PRO A 43 7.07 7.67 7.51
C PRO A 43 7.96 7.21 8.68
N PRO A 44 7.52 7.42 9.93
CA PRO A 44 8.29 7.03 11.12
C PRO A 44 8.51 5.51 11.15
N GLU A 45 9.62 5.05 11.75
CA GLU A 45 9.99 3.62 11.83
C GLU A 45 8.89 2.71 12.39
N GLY A 46 8.11 3.22 13.35
CA GLY A 46 6.96 2.51 13.90
C GLY A 46 5.88 2.20 12.86
N GLU A 47 5.58 3.13 11.95
CA GLU A 47 4.58 2.94 10.90
C GLU A 47 5.04 1.88 9.88
N ARG A 48 6.32 1.91 9.50
CA ARG A 48 6.90 0.95 8.54
C ARG A 48 6.86 -0.48 9.09
N THR A 49 7.19 -0.64 10.36
CA THR A 49 7.15 -1.94 11.05
C THR A 49 5.72 -2.46 11.17
N ALA A 50 4.79 -1.62 11.63
CA ALA A 50 3.38 -1.99 11.77
C ALA A 50 2.77 -2.40 10.42
N PHE A 51 3.07 -1.67 9.35
CA PHE A 51 2.64 -2.03 8.00
C PHE A 51 3.18 -3.40 7.59
N ALA A 52 4.48 -3.66 7.77
CA ALA A 52 5.09 -4.92 7.39
C ALA A 52 4.53 -6.13 8.17
N GLN A 53 4.18 -5.94 9.45
CA GLN A 53 3.53 -6.97 10.26
C GLN A 53 2.10 -7.26 9.80
N ALA A 54 1.31 -6.22 9.55
CA ALA A 54 -0.05 -6.37 9.02
C ALA A 54 -0.05 -7.05 7.65
N ALA A 55 0.87 -6.65 6.77
CA ALA A 55 1.08 -7.27 5.47
C ALA A 55 1.47 -8.75 5.57
N GLN A 56 2.36 -9.10 6.51
CA GLN A 56 2.74 -10.49 6.75
C GLN A 56 1.52 -11.32 7.15
N LYS A 57 0.73 -10.83 8.10
CA LYS A 57 -0.49 -11.49 8.56
C LYS A 57 -1.47 -11.73 7.40
N GLU A 58 -1.70 -10.71 6.57
CA GLU A 58 -2.63 -10.86 5.44
C GLU A 58 -2.14 -11.92 4.43
N LEU A 59 -0.83 -11.99 4.15
CA LEU A 59 -0.27 -13.06 3.31
C LEU A 59 -0.39 -14.45 3.94
N ASP A 60 -0.23 -14.56 5.26
CA ASP A 60 -0.40 -15.84 5.97
C ASP A 60 -1.86 -16.32 5.92
N GLU A 61 -2.84 -15.41 6.07
CA GLU A 61 -4.26 -15.72 5.93
C GLU A 61 -4.63 -16.16 4.49
N LEU A 62 -4.07 -15.48 3.49
CA LEU A 62 -4.25 -15.84 2.08
C LEU A 62 -3.58 -17.18 1.75
N LYS A 63 -2.41 -17.47 2.31
CA LYS A 63 -1.73 -18.77 2.17
C LYS A 63 -2.59 -19.92 2.68
N VAL A 64 -3.20 -19.76 3.85
CA VAL A 64 -4.12 -20.77 4.41
C VAL A 64 -5.30 -20.99 3.46
N THR A 65 -5.92 -19.90 2.99
CA THR A 65 -7.03 -19.97 2.02
C THR A 65 -6.65 -20.74 0.75
N ILE A 66 -5.47 -20.46 0.17
CA ILE A 66 -5.00 -21.11 -1.06
C ILE A 66 -4.74 -22.60 -0.82
N ALA A 67 -4.23 -22.97 0.36
CA ALA A 67 -4.08 -24.37 0.74
C ALA A 67 -5.43 -25.09 0.83
N GLU A 68 -6.49 -24.43 1.33
CA GLU A 68 -7.84 -24.99 1.32
C GLU A 68 -8.38 -25.17 -0.12
N PHE A 69 -8.12 -24.23 -1.02
CA PHE A 69 -8.48 -24.36 -2.43
C PHE A 69 -7.77 -25.52 -3.11
N LYS A 70 -6.48 -25.70 -2.81
CA LYS A 70 -5.70 -26.84 -3.26
C LYS A 70 -6.31 -28.16 -2.79
N ALA A 71 -6.65 -28.26 -1.50
CA ALA A 71 -7.29 -29.46 -0.97
C ALA A 71 -8.64 -29.76 -1.66
N LYS A 72 -9.46 -28.73 -1.93
CA LYS A 72 -10.73 -28.88 -2.67
C LYS A 72 -10.52 -29.34 -4.11
N ALA A 73 -9.51 -28.79 -4.80
CA ALA A 73 -9.14 -29.21 -6.15
C ALA A 73 -8.73 -30.69 -6.16
N GLU A 74 -7.90 -31.11 -5.20
CA GLU A 74 -7.42 -32.49 -5.09
C GLU A 74 -8.54 -33.51 -4.80
N ALA A 75 -9.55 -33.10 -4.03
CA ALA A 75 -10.73 -33.92 -3.70
C ALA A 75 -11.78 -33.98 -4.82
N SER A 76 -11.61 -33.19 -5.90
CA SER A 76 -12.56 -33.12 -7.02
C SER A 76 -12.31 -34.22 -8.06
N GLY A 77 -13.30 -34.49 -8.91
CA GLY A 77 -13.15 -35.38 -10.06
C GLY A 77 -12.10 -34.89 -11.07
N ALA A 78 -11.55 -35.78 -11.89
CA ALA A 78 -10.35 -35.54 -12.70
C ALA A 78 -10.38 -34.25 -13.56
N GLN A 79 -11.50 -33.96 -14.24
CA GLN A 79 -11.64 -32.76 -15.07
C GLN A 79 -11.61 -31.49 -14.21
N THR A 80 -12.39 -31.46 -13.14
CA THR A 80 -12.45 -30.33 -12.20
C THR A 80 -11.12 -30.12 -11.50
N LYS A 81 -10.47 -31.20 -11.06
CA LYS A 81 -9.14 -31.16 -10.44
C LYS A 81 -8.12 -30.50 -11.35
N THR A 82 -8.12 -30.83 -12.64
CA THR A 82 -7.20 -30.22 -13.62
C THR A 82 -7.43 -28.71 -13.70
N ARG A 83 -8.68 -28.28 -13.95
CA ARG A 83 -9.03 -26.86 -14.07
C ARG A 83 -8.70 -26.08 -12.79
N LEU A 84 -9.15 -26.56 -11.64
CA LEU A 84 -8.89 -25.88 -10.36
C LEU A 84 -7.40 -25.90 -9.99
N GLY A 85 -6.68 -26.97 -10.34
CA GLY A 85 -5.25 -27.09 -10.08
C GLY A 85 -4.45 -26.01 -10.82
N GLU A 86 -4.84 -25.65 -12.05
CA GLU A 86 -4.22 -24.54 -12.78
C GLU A 86 -4.46 -23.19 -12.10
N GLU A 87 -5.70 -22.93 -11.67
CA GLU A 87 -6.01 -21.68 -10.95
C GLU A 87 -5.28 -21.60 -9.60
N VAL A 88 -5.23 -22.70 -8.84
CA VAL A 88 -4.47 -22.78 -7.58
C VAL A 88 -2.99 -22.52 -7.82
N LYS A 89 -2.38 -23.10 -8.86
CA LYS A 89 -0.97 -22.84 -9.19
C LYS A 89 -0.69 -21.37 -9.47
N LYS A 90 -1.61 -20.68 -10.16
CA LYS A 90 -1.51 -19.25 -10.39
C LYS A 90 -1.55 -18.46 -9.07
N LEU A 91 -2.47 -18.81 -8.18
CA LEU A 91 -2.56 -18.18 -6.84
C LEU A 91 -1.31 -18.44 -6.00
N GLU A 92 -0.74 -19.65 -6.05
CA GLU A 92 0.52 -19.98 -5.37
C GLU A 92 1.69 -19.13 -5.91
N ALA A 93 1.73 -18.87 -7.22
CA ALA A 93 2.73 -17.98 -7.83
C ALA A 93 2.54 -16.51 -7.43
N ASP A 94 1.30 -16.00 -7.47
CA ASP A 94 0.97 -14.64 -7.02
C ASP A 94 1.30 -14.43 -5.53
N LEU A 95 1.06 -15.46 -4.69
CA LEU A 95 1.47 -15.46 -3.28
C LEU A 95 2.98 -15.36 -3.12
N GLY A 96 3.74 -16.15 -3.90
CA GLY A 96 5.19 -16.10 -3.90
C GLY A 96 5.73 -14.71 -4.27
N GLU A 97 5.18 -14.09 -5.32
CA GLU A 97 5.57 -12.73 -5.71
C GLU A 97 5.28 -11.72 -4.60
N ALA A 98 4.09 -11.76 -4.00
CA ALA A 98 3.74 -10.84 -2.92
C ALA A 98 4.64 -11.03 -1.68
N GLN A 99 5.02 -12.27 -1.35
CA GLN A 99 5.99 -12.56 -0.29
C GLN A 99 7.38 -11.99 -0.59
N GLN A 100 7.86 -12.14 -1.84
CA GLN A 100 9.13 -11.56 -2.26
C GLN A 100 9.11 -10.03 -2.16
N ARG A 101 8.02 -9.38 -2.58
CA ARG A 101 7.88 -7.92 -2.47
C ARG A 101 7.77 -7.45 -1.02
N LEU A 102 7.13 -8.21 -0.14
CA LEU A 102 7.13 -7.92 1.29
C LEU A 102 8.53 -8.03 1.91
N ALA A 103 9.32 -9.02 1.49
CA ALA A 103 10.71 -9.14 1.93
C ALA A 103 11.54 -7.92 1.47
N ALA A 104 11.38 -7.51 0.21
CA ALA A 104 12.01 -6.28 -0.30
C ALA A 104 11.54 -5.03 0.46
N LEU A 105 10.26 -4.94 0.81
CA LEU A 105 9.71 -3.84 1.59
C LEU A 105 10.31 -3.75 2.99
N LYS A 106 10.49 -4.89 3.66
CA LYS A 106 11.12 -4.96 5.00
C LYS A 106 12.60 -4.53 4.95
N ALA A 107 13.28 -4.74 3.82
CA ALA A 107 14.66 -4.36 3.61
C ALA A 107 14.82 -2.94 3.02
N ALA A 108 13.74 -2.27 2.64
CA ALA A 108 13.79 -0.97 1.96
C ALA A 108 14.27 0.15 2.88
N THR A 109 15.09 1.04 2.34
CA THR A 109 15.47 2.29 3.00
C THR A 109 14.28 3.25 3.08
N VAL A 110 14.39 4.27 3.92
CA VAL A 110 13.38 5.33 4.03
C VAL A 110 13.02 5.94 2.67
N GLU A 111 14.04 6.20 1.85
CA GLU A 111 13.90 6.84 0.54
C GLU A 111 13.16 5.96 -0.47
N SER A 112 13.38 4.64 -0.42
CA SER A 112 12.77 3.67 -1.36
C SER A 112 11.46 3.08 -0.84
N TRP A 113 11.14 3.27 0.45
CA TRP A 113 10.05 2.56 1.13
C TRP A 113 8.70 2.75 0.45
N ASN A 114 8.34 3.99 0.08
CA ASN A 114 7.04 4.27 -0.55
C ASN A 114 6.90 3.59 -1.92
N GLN A 115 7.95 3.56 -2.72
CA GLN A 115 7.95 2.89 -4.03
C GLN A 115 7.78 1.38 -3.86
N VAL A 116 8.55 0.78 -2.95
CA VAL A 116 8.48 -0.67 -2.69
C VAL A 116 7.13 -1.04 -2.08
N LYS A 117 6.57 -0.19 -1.22
CA LYS A 117 5.24 -0.37 -0.62
C LYS A 117 4.15 -0.41 -1.70
N ALA A 118 4.16 0.54 -2.63
CA ALA A 118 3.20 0.57 -3.72
C ALA A 118 3.29 -0.70 -4.59
N SER A 119 4.51 -1.16 -4.85
CA SER A 119 4.75 -2.40 -5.58
C SER A 119 4.22 -3.63 -4.84
N PHE A 120 4.46 -3.74 -3.54
CA PHE A 120 3.89 -4.79 -2.69
C PHE A 120 2.35 -4.74 -2.68
N SER A 121 1.77 -3.56 -2.46
CA SER A 121 0.31 -3.38 -2.44
C SER A 121 -0.34 -3.83 -3.75
N SER A 122 0.27 -3.53 -4.89
CA SER A 122 -0.23 -3.98 -6.20
C SER A 122 -0.28 -5.50 -6.33
N SER A 123 0.78 -6.22 -5.94
CA SER A 123 0.79 -7.69 -5.99
C SER A 123 -0.15 -8.32 -4.98
N LEU A 124 -0.28 -7.72 -3.80
CA LEU A 124 -1.24 -8.16 -2.79
C LEU A 124 -2.69 -8.02 -3.29
N GLU A 125 -3.03 -6.90 -3.93
CA GLU A 125 -4.34 -6.72 -4.55
C GLU A 125 -4.59 -7.70 -5.70
N GLN A 126 -3.58 -7.99 -6.52
CA GLN A 126 -3.67 -9.02 -7.56
C GLN A 126 -4.01 -10.39 -6.97
N LEU A 127 -3.28 -10.79 -5.93
CA LEU A 127 -3.50 -12.03 -5.20
C LEU A 127 -4.93 -12.10 -4.62
N LYS A 128 -5.37 -11.03 -3.94
CA LYS A 128 -6.71 -10.94 -3.34
C LYS A 128 -7.81 -11.06 -4.39
N ARG A 129 -7.68 -10.40 -5.54
CA ARG A 129 -8.61 -10.54 -6.67
C ARG A 129 -8.63 -11.97 -7.19
N GLY A 130 -7.47 -12.61 -7.33
CA GLY A 130 -7.39 -14.02 -7.73
C GLY A 130 -8.14 -14.94 -6.76
N VAL A 131 -7.91 -14.77 -5.46
CA VAL A 131 -8.60 -15.52 -4.40
C VAL A 131 -10.11 -15.29 -4.44
N GLU A 132 -10.56 -14.04 -4.60
CA GLU A 132 -11.98 -13.73 -4.73
C GLU A 132 -12.61 -14.36 -5.98
N ASN A 133 -11.92 -14.32 -7.11
CA ASN A 133 -12.39 -14.93 -8.36
C ASN A 133 -12.54 -16.44 -8.21
N PHE A 134 -11.58 -17.10 -7.55
CA PHE A 134 -11.67 -18.53 -7.24
C PHE A 134 -12.90 -18.83 -6.37
N ARG A 135 -13.18 -18.00 -5.35
CA ARG A 135 -14.37 -18.17 -4.49
C ARG A 135 -15.69 -17.98 -5.23
N LYS A 136 -15.75 -17.07 -6.20
CA LYS A 136 -16.97 -16.74 -6.97
C LYS A 136 -17.28 -17.75 -8.06
N ASN A 137 -16.31 -18.55 -8.46
CA ASN A 137 -16.47 -19.63 -9.44
C ASN A 137 -16.25 -21.00 -8.77
N PRO A 138 -17.01 -21.34 -7.71
CA PRO A 138 -16.90 -22.65 -7.10
C PRO A 138 -17.36 -23.71 -8.10
N VAL A 139 -16.77 -24.90 -7.98
CA VAL A 139 -17.10 -26.12 -8.74
C VAL A 139 -18.60 -26.34 -8.84
#